data_AF-A0AAU2PED0-F1
#
_entry.id   AF-A0AAU2PED0-F1
#
_cell.length_a   1.000
_cell.length_b   1.000
_cell.length_c   1.000
_cell.angle_alpha   90.00
_cell.angle_beta   90.00
_cell.angle_gamma   90.00
#
_symmetry.space_group_name_H-M   'P 1'
#
loop_
_entity.id
_entity.type
_entity.pdbx_description
1 polymer ?
#
loop_
_entity_poly.entity_id
_entity_poly.type
_entity_poly.pdbx_seq_one_letter_code
_entity_poly.pdbx_strand_id
1 'polypeptide(L)'
;MRISPGLLLRRALVGCSALATVLAPGCPATAAPSAAEAESVNFTQRYRALQHGGIVRAANSSISCRTKVTRAAAPSCSAARAGGQAVNSDFDMFYVDVDKDPNTYNSSLGEVRLPEGARVTYARLYWGGNLRVGEQKPPKDNGRVLFAEPDGEYKAVLADTVVGHRVARGADAFQASADVTKLVRASGSGLYTVAQVNVAMGRSAAGAWGGWTLMVAYEKESEPLRHLAMWDGFDSLGPREDQVIRLRGLRFPAGAGGRAGLVAYNGDRGSRGDSLTVSTGRGGPTALGDRANPRDDVLNSTISEPASTAMKRVPAYPNTLGYDSDVLELGKGIRRGGDQLTFRLVSQRDAAWVGALFTAVDAKQ
;
A
#
# COMPACT_ATOMS: atom_id res chain seq x y z
N MET A 1 5.90 -66.88 47.76
CA MET A 1 4.57 -66.40 47.32
C MET A 1 4.41 -64.96 47.82
N ARG A 2 3.92 -64.06 46.96
CA ARG A 2 3.82 -62.62 47.24
C ARG A 2 3.01 -62.36 48.51
N ILE A 3 3.59 -61.59 49.45
CA ILE A 3 2.93 -61.12 50.66
C ILE A 3 2.78 -59.60 50.52
N SER A 4 1.55 -59.12 50.42
CA SER A 4 1.19 -57.74 50.78
C SER A 4 1.08 -57.65 52.31
N PRO A 5 1.46 -56.52 52.90
CA PRO A 5 0.39 -55.70 53.49
C PRO A 5 0.63 -54.19 53.34
N GLY A 6 -0.47 -53.45 53.27
CA GLY A 6 -0.47 -51.99 53.29
C GLY A 6 -0.01 -51.45 54.64
N LEU A 7 0.58 -50.24 54.61
CA LEU A 7 0.91 -49.50 55.81
C LEU A 7 0.59 -48.01 55.64
N LEU A 8 -0.41 -47.60 56.43
CA LEU A 8 -0.40 -46.46 57.36
C LEU A 8 0.11 -45.09 56.87
N LEU A 9 -0.85 -44.15 56.85
CA LEU A 9 -0.65 -42.71 56.97
C LEU A 9 0.38 -42.37 58.07
N ARG A 10 1.39 -41.58 57.71
CA ARG A 10 2.12 -40.71 58.64
C ARG A 10 1.96 -39.26 58.20
N ARG A 11 1.38 -38.47 59.11
CA ARG A 11 1.36 -37.01 59.06
C ARG A 11 2.80 -36.49 59.21
N ALA A 12 3.20 -35.59 58.34
CA ALA A 12 4.33 -34.69 58.56
C ALA A 12 3.86 -33.27 58.23
N LEU A 13 3.82 -32.40 59.25
CA LEU A 13 3.69 -30.96 59.09
C LEU A 13 4.96 -30.42 58.45
N VAL A 14 4.83 -29.65 57.37
CA VAL A 14 5.86 -28.71 56.89
C VAL A 14 5.18 -27.35 56.73
N GLY A 15 5.74 -26.35 57.41
CA GLY A 15 5.14 -25.05 57.66
C GLY A 15 4.89 -24.20 56.41
N CYS A 16 3.76 -23.51 56.42
CA CYS A 16 3.41 -22.45 55.49
C CYS A 16 4.38 -21.27 55.64
N SER A 17 5.32 -21.12 54.70
CA SER A 17 5.97 -19.84 54.46
C SER A 17 5.11 -19.07 53.47
N ALA A 18 4.27 -18.16 53.98
CA ALA A 18 3.55 -17.22 53.15
C ALA A 18 4.53 -16.17 52.61
N LEU A 19 5.04 -16.37 51.39
CA LEU A 19 5.61 -15.26 50.62
C LEU A 19 4.44 -14.38 50.18
N ALA A 20 4.27 -13.24 50.85
CA ALA A 20 3.44 -12.15 50.34
C ALA A 20 4.14 -11.59 49.10
N THR A 21 3.73 -12.04 47.92
CA THR A 21 4.03 -11.35 46.66
C THR A 21 3.32 -10.01 46.69
N VAL A 22 4.08 -8.94 46.93
CA VAL A 22 3.61 -7.58 46.69
C VAL A 22 3.38 -7.46 45.18
N LEU A 23 2.12 -7.59 44.78
CA LEU A 23 1.65 -7.17 43.46
C LEU A 23 1.91 -5.67 43.36
N ALA A 24 3.03 -5.30 42.74
CA ALA A 24 3.19 -3.96 42.23
C ALA A 24 2.03 -3.70 41.25
N PRO A 25 1.26 -2.62 41.40
CA PRO A 25 0.23 -2.29 40.43
C PRO A 25 0.93 -2.13 39.08
N GLY A 26 0.57 -2.99 38.14
CA GLY A 26 1.08 -2.93 36.78
C GLY A 26 0.89 -1.51 36.26
N CYS A 27 1.98 -0.90 35.77
CA CYS A 27 1.87 0.31 34.99
C CYS A 27 0.76 0.09 33.95
N PRO A 28 -0.25 0.98 33.85
CA PRO A 28 -1.14 0.92 32.71
C PRO A 28 -0.25 0.98 31.48
N ALA A 29 -0.40 0.01 30.57
CA ALA A 29 0.21 0.08 29.25
C ALA A 29 -0.27 1.40 28.65
N THR A 30 0.59 2.42 28.67
CA THR A 30 0.31 3.69 28.03
C THR A 30 0.09 3.37 26.56
N ALA A 31 -1.16 3.47 26.12
CA ALA A 31 -1.50 3.34 24.72
C ALA A 31 -0.56 4.26 23.94
N ALA A 32 0.12 3.70 22.92
CA ALA A 32 0.92 4.52 22.03
C ALA A 32 0.03 5.66 21.51
N PRO A 33 0.51 6.91 21.49
CA PRO A 33 -0.30 8.03 21.00
C PRO A 33 -0.78 7.71 19.59
N SER A 34 -2.10 7.83 19.37
CA SER A 34 -2.67 7.71 18.03
C SER A 34 -2.05 8.77 17.13
N ALA A 35 -1.64 8.40 15.92
CA ALA A 35 -1.15 9.36 14.95
C ALA A 35 -2.19 10.47 14.72
N ALA A 36 -1.74 11.72 14.59
CA ALA A 36 -2.64 12.83 14.29
C ALA A 36 -3.33 12.60 12.93
N GLU A 37 -4.59 13.01 12.80
CA GLU A 37 -5.38 12.86 11.56
C GLU A 37 -5.69 14.23 10.93
N ALA A 38 -5.83 14.26 9.61
CA ALA A 38 -6.31 15.42 8.85
C ALA A 38 -7.19 14.98 7.66
N GLU A 39 -8.21 15.78 7.33
CA GLU A 39 -9.11 15.48 6.20
C GLU A 39 -8.40 15.48 4.85
N SER A 40 -7.34 16.27 4.71
CA SER A 40 -6.45 16.20 3.55
C SER A 40 -5.01 16.36 4.01
N VAL A 41 -4.11 15.72 3.27
CA VAL A 41 -2.65 15.84 3.48
C VAL A 41 -2.06 16.35 2.18
N ASN A 42 -1.47 17.54 2.23
CA ASN A 42 -0.80 18.13 1.07
C ASN A 42 0.32 17.21 0.57
N PHE A 43 0.34 17.00 -0.75
CA PHE A 43 1.39 16.22 -1.39
C PHE A 43 2.77 16.83 -1.13
N THR A 44 3.57 16.15 -0.31
CA THR A 44 4.86 16.61 0.18
C THR A 44 5.94 15.61 -0.21
N GLN A 45 7.11 16.12 -0.54
CA GLN A 45 8.24 15.26 -0.87
C GLN A 45 8.79 14.58 0.39
N ARG A 46 8.90 13.26 0.36
CA ARG A 46 9.50 12.44 1.43
C ARG A 46 10.92 12.04 1.15
N TYR A 47 11.24 11.82 -0.12
CA TYR A 47 12.57 11.41 -0.54
C TYR A 47 12.96 12.11 -1.83
N ARG A 48 14.25 12.46 -1.92
CA ARG A 48 14.89 12.92 -3.14
C ARG A 48 16.36 12.52 -3.13
N ALA A 49 16.83 11.99 -4.25
CA ALA A 49 18.24 11.72 -4.48
C ALA A 49 18.61 11.89 -5.94
N LEU A 50 19.89 12.17 -6.18
CA LEU A 50 20.55 12.01 -7.46
C LEU A 50 21.58 10.89 -7.26
N GLN A 51 21.28 9.70 -7.76
CA GLN A 51 22.11 8.50 -7.55
C GLN A 51 22.00 7.53 -8.71
N HIS A 52 23.00 6.67 -8.87
CA HIS A 52 22.92 5.52 -9.75
C HIS A 52 21.97 4.49 -9.14
N GLY A 53 20.94 4.04 -9.86
CA GLY A 53 19.94 3.12 -9.33
C GLY A 53 18.51 3.60 -9.56
N GLY A 54 17.55 3.08 -8.79
CA GLY A 54 16.13 3.20 -9.11
C GLY A 54 15.21 3.08 -7.91
N ILE A 55 13.92 2.87 -8.20
CA ILE A 55 12.89 2.56 -7.21
C ILE A 55 12.23 1.25 -7.62
N VAL A 56 12.14 0.32 -6.68
CA VAL A 56 11.32 -0.90 -6.79
C VAL A 56 10.18 -0.83 -5.78
N ARG A 57 9.26 -1.76 -5.89
CA ARG A 57 8.02 -1.76 -5.12
C ARG A 57 7.58 -3.17 -4.77
N ALA A 58 6.94 -3.30 -3.62
CA ALA A 58 6.03 -4.39 -3.29
C ALA A 58 4.65 -3.80 -2.97
N ALA A 59 3.57 -4.49 -3.29
CA ALA A 59 2.23 -4.06 -2.93
C ALA A 59 1.26 -5.23 -2.96
N ASN A 60 0.15 -5.12 -2.23
CA ASN A 60 -0.99 -6.01 -2.41
C ASN A 60 -2.29 -5.42 -1.84
N SER A 61 -3.43 -6.01 -2.21
CA SER A 61 -4.72 -5.67 -1.60
C SER A 61 -4.90 -6.38 -0.26
N SER A 62 -5.71 -5.78 0.61
CA SER A 62 -6.09 -6.36 1.91
C SER A 62 -7.52 -6.91 1.93
N ILE A 63 -8.25 -6.69 0.84
CA ILE A 63 -9.63 -7.10 0.66
C ILE A 63 -9.87 -7.55 -0.80
N SER A 64 -10.83 -8.46 -1.00
CA SER A 64 -11.27 -8.91 -2.32
C SER A 64 -12.71 -9.44 -2.26
N CYS A 65 -13.36 -9.70 -3.40
CA CYS A 65 -14.72 -10.22 -3.41
C CYS A 65 -14.81 -11.64 -2.82
N ARG A 66 -15.93 -12.01 -2.20
CA ARG A 66 -16.27 -13.40 -1.85
C ARG A 66 -17.38 -13.93 -2.73
N THR A 67 -18.44 -13.14 -2.90
CA THR A 67 -19.56 -13.47 -3.77
C THR A 67 -20.07 -12.24 -4.50
N LYS A 68 -20.67 -12.46 -5.67
CA LYS A 68 -21.40 -11.43 -6.42
C LYS A 68 -22.78 -11.29 -5.78
N VAL A 69 -23.20 -10.06 -5.47
CA VAL A 69 -24.43 -9.85 -4.68
C VAL A 69 -25.58 -9.36 -5.53
N THR A 70 -25.38 -8.38 -6.43
CA THR A 70 -26.46 -7.93 -7.33
C THR A 70 -25.94 -7.16 -8.54
N ARG A 71 -26.18 -7.71 -9.74
CA ARG A 71 -26.33 -7.08 -11.08
C ARG A 71 -26.20 -8.22 -12.09
N ALA A 72 -27.18 -8.45 -12.98
CA ALA A 72 -27.09 -9.55 -13.95
C ALA A 72 -25.79 -9.49 -14.78
N ALA A 73 -25.29 -8.28 -15.06
CA ALA A 73 -24.13 -8.02 -15.90
C ALA A 73 -22.74 -8.13 -15.24
N ALA A 74 -22.60 -8.07 -13.90
CA ALA A 74 -21.27 -8.14 -13.28
C ALA A 74 -20.65 -9.55 -13.43
N PRO A 75 -19.32 -9.70 -13.59
CA PRO A 75 -18.70 -11.02 -13.65
C PRO A 75 -18.82 -11.78 -12.31
N SER A 76 -18.57 -13.10 -12.32
CA SER A 76 -18.37 -13.83 -11.08
C SER A 76 -17.16 -13.28 -10.31
N CYS A 77 -17.10 -13.49 -9.00
CA CYS A 77 -15.93 -13.07 -8.23
C CYS A 77 -14.62 -13.70 -8.73
N SER A 78 -14.66 -14.97 -9.16
CA SER A 78 -13.49 -15.61 -9.78
C SER A 78 -13.05 -14.94 -11.08
N ALA A 79 -14.00 -14.57 -11.95
CA ALA A 79 -13.71 -13.88 -13.20
C ALA A 79 -13.24 -12.44 -12.97
N ALA A 80 -13.81 -11.73 -11.98
CA ALA A 80 -13.33 -10.42 -11.55
C ALA A 80 -11.87 -10.52 -11.09
N ARG A 81 -11.58 -11.39 -10.11
CA ARG A 81 -10.21 -11.64 -9.60
C ARG A 81 -9.23 -12.02 -10.68
N ALA A 82 -9.66 -12.72 -11.74
CA ALA A 82 -8.86 -13.09 -12.90
C ALA A 82 -8.57 -11.93 -13.90
N GLY A 83 -8.99 -10.70 -13.60
CA GLY A 83 -8.77 -9.52 -14.44
C GLY A 83 -10.01 -9.03 -15.20
N GLY A 84 -11.18 -9.59 -14.92
CA GLY A 84 -12.44 -9.12 -15.51
C GLY A 84 -12.77 -7.69 -15.07
N GLN A 85 -13.44 -6.93 -15.95
CA GLN A 85 -13.99 -5.62 -15.63
C GLN A 85 -15.04 -5.77 -14.54
N ALA A 86 -14.85 -5.08 -13.42
CA ALA A 86 -15.62 -5.27 -12.22
C ALA A 86 -15.53 -4.03 -11.35
N VAL A 87 -16.66 -3.65 -10.76
CA VAL A 87 -16.76 -2.59 -9.76
C VAL A 87 -16.93 -3.22 -8.39
N ASN A 88 -16.15 -2.78 -7.40
CA ASN A 88 -16.09 -3.43 -6.10
C ASN A 88 -17.44 -3.40 -5.33
N SER A 89 -18.34 -2.45 -5.62
CA SER A 89 -19.67 -2.33 -5.01
C SER A 89 -20.68 -3.42 -5.41
N ASP A 90 -20.39 -4.18 -6.47
CA ASP A 90 -21.26 -5.27 -6.96
C ASP A 90 -21.07 -6.58 -6.18
N PHE A 91 -20.07 -6.61 -5.28
CA PHE A 91 -19.65 -7.79 -4.53
C PHE A 91 -19.85 -7.62 -3.03
N ASP A 92 -19.96 -8.76 -2.36
CA ASP A 92 -19.76 -8.88 -0.93
C ASP A 92 -18.26 -9.11 -0.76
N MET A 93 -17.59 -8.12 -0.19
CA MET A 93 -16.15 -8.09 -0.08
C MET A 93 -15.72 -8.67 1.25
N PHE A 94 -14.58 -9.36 1.26
CA PHE A 94 -14.07 -10.09 2.41
C PHE A 94 -12.55 -9.98 2.47
N TYR A 95 -12.00 -10.11 3.67
CA TYR A 95 -10.57 -9.99 3.89
C TYR A 95 -9.75 -10.95 3.04
N VAL A 96 -8.64 -10.43 2.54
CA VAL A 96 -7.54 -11.26 2.07
C VAL A 96 -6.73 -11.64 3.29
N ASP A 97 -6.68 -12.93 3.59
CA ASP A 97 -5.89 -13.46 4.69
C ASP A 97 -5.19 -14.74 4.21
N VAL A 98 -3.86 -14.69 4.22
CA VAL A 98 -2.99 -15.70 3.60
C VAL A 98 -2.02 -16.32 4.60
N ASP A 99 -2.02 -15.84 5.83
CA ASP A 99 -1.33 -16.46 6.96
C ASP A 99 -2.26 -17.40 7.73
N LYS A 100 -1.83 -17.82 8.93
CA LYS A 100 -2.60 -18.69 9.83
C LYS A 100 -2.65 -18.11 11.25
N ASP A 101 -2.29 -16.85 11.42
CA ASP A 101 -2.26 -16.21 12.73
C ASP A 101 -3.68 -15.80 13.13
N PRO A 102 -4.26 -16.36 14.20
CA PRO A 102 -5.61 -15.99 14.63
C PRO A 102 -5.71 -14.54 15.15
N ASN A 103 -4.58 -13.84 15.32
CA ASN A 103 -4.54 -12.45 15.76
C ASN A 103 -4.53 -11.45 14.58
N THR A 104 -4.43 -11.93 13.34
CA THR A 104 -4.59 -11.14 12.12
C THR A 104 -5.97 -11.41 11.52
N TYR A 105 -6.66 -10.37 11.05
CA TYR A 105 -7.92 -10.54 10.30
C TYR A 105 -7.73 -10.37 8.79
N ASN A 106 -6.62 -9.77 8.37
CA ASN A 106 -6.18 -9.73 6.99
C ASN A 106 -4.64 -9.78 6.93
N SER A 107 -4.12 -10.33 5.85
CA SER A 107 -2.71 -10.45 5.55
C SER A 107 -2.51 -10.67 4.06
N SER A 108 -1.50 -10.04 3.47
CA SER A 108 -1.12 -10.27 2.08
C SER A 108 0.36 -10.02 1.83
N LEU A 109 0.93 -10.69 0.82
CA LEU A 109 2.36 -10.61 0.49
C LEU A 109 2.62 -9.88 -0.81
N GLY A 110 3.75 -9.18 -0.87
CA GLY A 110 4.32 -8.58 -2.08
C GLY A 110 5.84 -8.69 -2.10
N GLU A 111 6.40 -8.95 -3.27
CA GLU A 111 7.84 -9.10 -3.46
C GLU A 111 8.54 -7.76 -3.68
N VAL A 112 9.55 -7.48 -2.85
CA VAL A 112 10.58 -6.49 -3.16
C VAL A 112 11.69 -7.22 -3.93
N ARG A 113 11.91 -6.83 -5.17
CA ARG A 113 12.96 -7.41 -6.03
C ARG A 113 14.05 -6.37 -6.32
N LEU A 114 15.05 -6.29 -5.46
CA LEU A 114 16.23 -5.44 -5.70
C LEU A 114 17.17 -6.10 -6.70
N PRO A 115 17.82 -5.32 -7.59
CA PRO A 115 18.93 -5.82 -8.38
C PRO A 115 20.07 -6.35 -7.49
N GLU A 116 20.78 -7.38 -7.94
CA GLU A 116 21.93 -7.92 -7.22
C GLU A 116 22.98 -6.84 -6.96
N GLY A 117 23.51 -6.79 -5.74
CA GLY A 117 24.48 -5.78 -5.30
C GLY A 117 23.90 -4.38 -5.06
N ALA A 118 22.59 -4.19 -5.19
CA ALA A 118 21.96 -2.91 -4.87
C ALA A 118 21.90 -2.65 -3.36
N ARG A 119 22.01 -1.38 -2.97
CA ARG A 119 21.93 -0.92 -1.58
C ARG A 119 20.66 -0.10 -1.38
N VAL A 120 19.83 -0.47 -0.40
CA VAL A 120 18.63 0.31 -0.05
C VAL A 120 19.01 1.67 0.53
N THR A 121 18.59 2.76 -0.12
CA THR A 121 18.82 4.12 0.34
C THR A 121 17.65 4.67 1.15
N TYR A 122 16.41 4.32 0.75
CA TYR A 122 15.19 4.74 1.44
C TYR A 122 14.05 3.75 1.20
N ALA A 123 13.20 3.52 2.19
CA ALA A 123 11.98 2.73 2.03
C ALA A 123 10.83 3.29 2.85
N ARG A 124 9.64 3.38 2.24
CA ARG A 124 8.42 3.85 2.91
C ARG A 124 7.26 2.93 2.61
N LEU A 125 6.55 2.53 3.66
CA LEU A 125 5.33 1.75 3.61
C LEU A 125 4.13 2.68 3.64
N TYR A 126 3.17 2.46 2.76
CA TYR A 126 1.88 3.13 2.69
C TYR A 126 0.78 2.08 2.87
N TRP A 127 -0.27 2.41 3.61
CA TRP A 127 -1.45 1.56 3.75
C TRP A 127 -2.71 2.42 3.93
N GLY A 128 -3.85 1.89 3.51
CA GLY A 128 -5.10 2.64 3.56
C GLY A 128 -6.28 1.87 2.98
N GLY A 129 -7.46 2.46 3.09
CA GLY A 129 -8.68 1.94 2.49
C GLY A 129 -9.95 2.56 3.09
N ASN A 130 -11.08 1.87 2.89
CA ASN A 130 -12.38 2.30 3.39
C ASN A 130 -12.69 1.67 4.77
N LEU A 131 -13.01 2.51 5.76
CA LEU A 131 -13.36 2.15 7.13
C LEU A 131 -14.83 1.78 7.30
N ARG A 132 -15.69 2.15 6.34
CA ARG A 132 -17.14 1.96 6.47
C ARG A 132 -17.76 1.31 5.23
N VAL A 133 -18.18 0.07 5.43
CA VAL A 133 -18.86 -0.73 4.42
C VAL A 133 -20.06 -1.45 5.08
N GLY A 134 -20.09 -2.78 5.11
CA GLY A 134 -21.03 -3.54 5.94
C GLY A 134 -20.54 -3.69 7.39
N GLU A 135 -19.24 -3.52 7.58
CA GLU A 135 -18.54 -3.32 8.85
C GLU A 135 -18.17 -1.84 9.02
N GLN A 136 -18.01 -1.39 10.26
CA GLN A 136 -17.33 -0.13 10.59
C GLN A 136 -16.07 -0.43 11.38
N LYS A 137 -14.92 -0.04 10.84
CA LYS A 137 -13.63 -0.05 11.54
C LYS A 137 -13.47 1.21 12.38
N PRO A 138 -12.83 1.12 13.56
CA PRO A 138 -12.54 2.28 14.39
C PRO A 138 -11.32 3.05 13.81
N PRO A 139 -11.43 4.37 13.57
CA PRO A 139 -10.33 5.16 13.00
C PRO A 139 -9.04 5.19 13.82
N LYS A 140 -9.12 5.02 15.15
CA LYS A 140 -7.94 4.98 16.03
C LYS A 140 -6.88 3.93 15.65
N ASP A 141 -7.28 2.91 14.89
CA ASP A 141 -6.39 1.83 14.45
C ASP A 141 -5.72 2.13 13.08
N ASN A 142 -6.08 3.24 12.42
CA ASN A 142 -5.53 3.66 11.12
C ASN A 142 -4.01 3.79 11.10
N GLY A 143 -3.43 4.25 12.21
CA GLY A 143 -2.00 4.54 12.34
C GLY A 143 -1.11 3.31 12.57
N ARG A 144 -1.62 2.08 12.41
CA ARG A 144 -0.90 0.86 12.78
C ARG A 144 -1.15 -0.28 11.81
N VAL A 145 -0.07 -1.01 11.50
CA VAL A 145 -0.11 -2.32 10.81
C VAL A 145 0.87 -3.30 11.45
N LEU A 146 0.74 -4.58 11.10
CA LEU A 146 1.77 -5.58 11.31
C LEU A 146 2.56 -5.77 10.01
N PHE A 147 3.89 -5.84 10.14
CA PHE A 147 4.82 -5.94 9.03
C PHE A 147 5.82 -7.06 9.29
N ALA A 148 5.99 -7.96 8.34
CA ALA A 148 7.02 -9.00 8.39
C ALA A 148 7.91 -8.91 7.15
N GLU A 149 9.21 -8.84 7.39
CA GLU A 149 10.24 -9.00 6.36
C GLU A 149 10.30 -10.45 5.85
N PRO A 150 11.03 -10.75 4.76
CA PRO A 150 11.17 -12.10 4.24
C PRO A 150 11.61 -13.09 5.33
N ASP A 151 10.81 -14.14 5.51
CA ASP A 151 10.99 -15.19 6.52
C ASP A 151 11.08 -14.68 7.97
N GLY A 152 10.61 -13.45 8.22
CA GLY A 152 10.61 -12.80 9.53
C GLY A 152 9.28 -12.91 10.26
N GLU A 153 9.32 -12.58 11.55
CA GLU A 153 8.13 -12.46 12.41
C GLU A 153 7.50 -11.07 12.32
N TYR A 154 6.19 -11.00 12.59
CA TYR A 154 5.44 -9.75 12.60
C TYR A 154 5.98 -8.74 13.61
N LYS A 155 6.12 -7.51 13.12
CA LYS A 155 6.47 -6.34 13.93
C LYS A 155 5.41 -5.28 13.79
N ALA A 156 5.22 -4.55 14.89
CA ALA A 156 4.44 -3.34 14.90
C ALA A 156 5.11 -2.25 14.04
N VAL A 157 4.41 -1.77 13.01
CA VAL A 157 4.78 -0.53 12.32
C VAL A 157 3.71 0.51 12.62
N LEU A 158 4.16 1.69 13.05
CA LEU A 158 3.31 2.83 13.39
C LEU A 158 3.52 3.93 12.36
N ALA A 159 2.44 4.63 12.02
CA ALA A 159 2.51 5.79 11.16
C ALA A 159 3.43 6.86 11.78
N ASP A 160 4.35 7.39 10.98
CA ASP A 160 5.29 8.43 11.40
C ASP A 160 4.94 9.82 10.81
N THR A 161 3.82 9.90 10.09
CA THR A 161 3.23 11.12 9.57
C THR A 161 1.77 11.24 9.98
N VAL A 162 1.20 12.43 9.78
CA VAL A 162 -0.25 12.66 9.85
C VAL A 162 -0.97 11.64 8.95
N VAL A 163 -1.99 11.00 9.49
CA VAL A 163 -2.90 10.12 8.77
C VAL A 163 -3.89 10.98 8.00
N GLY A 164 -4.01 10.74 6.70
CA GLY A 164 -5.10 11.32 5.92
C GLY A 164 -6.37 10.52 6.20
N HIS A 165 -7.47 11.18 6.58
CA HIS A 165 -8.73 10.52 6.90
C HIS A 165 -9.91 11.40 6.52
N ARG A 166 -10.68 11.00 5.51
CA ARG A 166 -11.75 11.80 4.91
C ARG A 166 -12.99 10.98 4.62
N VAL A 167 -14.12 11.43 5.16
CA VAL A 167 -15.43 10.94 4.74
C VAL A 167 -15.88 11.71 3.51
N ALA A 168 -15.90 11.07 2.35
CA ALA A 168 -16.34 11.69 1.11
C ALA A 168 -16.96 10.65 0.17
N ARG A 169 -17.96 11.09 -0.61
CA ARG A 169 -18.60 10.26 -1.67
C ARG A 169 -19.12 8.89 -1.17
N GLY A 170 -19.54 8.83 0.08
CA GLY A 170 -20.08 7.62 0.72
C GLY A 170 -19.03 6.72 1.37
N ALA A 171 -17.73 6.92 1.09
CA ALA A 171 -16.64 6.20 1.74
C ALA A 171 -16.13 6.95 2.98
N ASP A 172 -15.55 6.20 3.90
CA ASP A 172 -14.85 6.67 5.09
C ASP A 172 -13.36 6.29 4.91
N ALA A 173 -12.62 7.12 4.18
CA ALA A 173 -11.36 6.74 3.56
C ALA A 173 -10.16 7.21 4.39
N PHE A 174 -9.10 6.41 4.48
CA PHE A 174 -7.85 6.83 5.10
C PHE A 174 -6.60 6.36 4.35
N GLN A 175 -5.48 7.04 4.61
CA GLN A 175 -4.13 6.57 4.32
C GLN A 175 -3.18 6.94 5.47
N ALA A 176 -2.31 6.00 5.81
CA ALA A 176 -1.19 6.18 6.71
C ALA A 176 0.12 5.69 6.08
N SER A 177 1.26 6.10 6.64
CA SER A 177 2.57 5.71 6.14
C SER A 177 3.67 5.77 7.18
N ALA A 178 4.74 5.01 6.95
CA ALA A 178 5.90 4.92 7.85
C ALA A 178 7.21 4.71 7.09
N ASP A 179 8.29 5.36 7.54
CA ASP A 179 9.66 5.06 7.12
C ASP A 179 10.07 3.70 7.71
N VAL A 180 10.28 2.73 6.81
CA VAL A 180 10.71 1.37 7.14
C VAL A 180 12.11 1.09 6.59
N THR A 181 12.87 2.15 6.26
CA THR A 181 14.19 2.07 5.63
C THR A 181 15.12 1.13 6.38
N LYS A 182 15.15 1.20 7.71
CA LYS A 182 16.03 0.36 8.54
C LYS A 182 15.67 -1.13 8.43
N LEU A 183 14.38 -1.46 8.45
CA LEU A 183 13.89 -2.84 8.34
C LEU A 183 14.23 -3.39 6.95
N VAL A 184 13.84 -2.67 5.89
CA VAL A 184 14.04 -3.11 4.50
C VAL A 184 15.52 -3.16 4.12
N ARG A 185 16.35 -2.24 4.62
CA ARG A 185 17.81 -2.28 4.38
C ARG A 185 18.47 -3.48 5.04
N ALA A 186 18.00 -3.89 6.22
CA ALA A 186 18.54 -5.06 6.91
C ALA A 186 18.12 -6.38 6.24
N SER A 187 16.92 -6.43 5.67
CA SER A 187 16.34 -7.66 5.11
C SER A 187 16.54 -7.84 3.60
N GLY A 188 16.57 -6.74 2.82
CA GLY A 188 16.83 -6.80 1.37
C GLY A 188 15.65 -7.33 0.54
N SER A 189 15.95 -8.06 -0.54
CA SER A 189 14.95 -8.63 -1.45
C SER A 189 14.16 -9.77 -0.80
N GLY A 190 12.89 -9.93 -1.20
CA GLY A 190 12.07 -11.07 -0.82
C GLY A 190 10.58 -10.73 -0.70
N LEU A 191 9.81 -11.67 -0.17
CA LEU A 191 8.38 -11.49 0.09
C LEU A 191 8.18 -10.80 1.45
N TYR A 192 7.58 -9.63 1.42
CA TYR A 192 7.15 -8.91 2.62
C TYR A 192 5.67 -9.13 2.84
N THR A 193 5.27 -9.31 4.10
CA THR A 193 3.87 -9.50 4.50
C THR A 193 3.39 -8.28 5.27
N VAL A 194 2.21 -7.78 4.93
CA VAL A 194 1.52 -6.75 5.71
C VAL A 194 0.16 -7.28 6.14
N ALA A 195 -0.13 -7.14 7.42
CA ALA A 195 -1.36 -7.59 8.05
C ALA A 195 -1.96 -6.51 8.95
N GLN A 196 -3.21 -6.71 9.38
CA GLN A 196 -3.98 -5.77 10.18
C GLN A 196 -4.14 -4.40 9.51
N VAL A 197 -4.29 -4.35 8.18
CA VAL A 197 -4.63 -3.11 7.49
C VAL A 197 -6.08 -2.78 7.86
N ASN A 198 -6.34 -1.58 8.41
CA ASN A 198 -7.63 -1.18 8.97
C ASN A 198 -8.72 -0.94 7.91
N VAL A 199 -9.14 -1.97 7.19
CA VAL A 199 -10.18 -1.88 6.15
C VAL A 199 -11.44 -2.61 6.58
N ALA A 200 -12.62 -2.08 6.21
CA ALA A 200 -13.89 -2.71 6.48
C ALA A 200 -14.31 -3.68 5.36
N MET A 201 -14.91 -4.80 5.75
CA MET A 201 -15.49 -5.77 4.82
C MET A 201 -17.02 -5.64 4.70
N GLY A 202 -17.62 -6.46 3.81
CA GLY A 202 -19.04 -6.46 3.52
C GLY A 202 -19.38 -5.69 2.26
N ARG A 203 -20.51 -4.97 2.26
CA ARG A 203 -21.04 -4.31 1.07
C ARG A 203 -21.59 -2.91 1.37
N SER A 204 -21.25 -1.96 0.50
CA SER A 204 -21.83 -0.61 0.47
C SER A 204 -21.86 -0.09 -0.97
N ALA A 205 -22.57 1.01 -1.22
CA ALA A 205 -22.56 1.66 -2.53
C ALA A 205 -21.19 2.27 -2.88
N ALA A 206 -20.38 2.62 -1.88
CA ALA A 206 -19.05 3.19 -2.07
C ALA A 206 -17.94 2.13 -2.19
N GLY A 207 -18.30 0.84 -2.04
CA GLY A 207 -17.34 -0.24 -2.18
C GLY A 207 -16.55 -0.58 -0.92
N ALA A 208 -15.86 -1.72 -0.97
CA ALA A 208 -14.85 -2.10 -0.01
C ALA A 208 -13.52 -2.26 -0.73
N TRP A 209 -12.52 -1.51 -0.31
CA TRP A 209 -11.25 -1.37 -1.02
C TRP A 209 -10.15 -0.98 -0.03
N GLY A 210 -8.92 -1.31 -0.40
CA GLY A 210 -7.74 -0.98 0.40
C GLY A 210 -6.63 -2.01 0.27
N GLY A 211 -5.46 -1.62 0.73
CA GLY A 211 -4.23 -2.36 0.51
C GLY A 211 -3.02 -1.60 1.05
N TRP A 212 -1.86 -2.02 0.59
CA TRP A 212 -0.59 -1.46 1.00
C TRP A 212 0.43 -1.46 -0.15
N THR A 213 1.36 -0.52 -0.09
CA THR A 213 2.49 -0.39 -1.02
C THR A 213 3.75 -0.06 -0.24
N LEU A 214 4.79 -0.86 -0.41
CA LEU A 214 6.15 -0.60 0.03
C LEU A 214 6.96 -0.07 -1.16
N MET A 215 7.40 1.18 -1.10
CA MET A 215 8.32 1.77 -2.08
C MET A 215 9.76 1.72 -1.56
N VAL A 216 10.70 1.30 -2.39
CA VAL A 216 12.11 1.11 -2.01
C VAL A 216 13.03 1.78 -3.03
N ALA A 217 13.68 2.87 -2.65
CA ALA A 217 14.77 3.45 -3.42
C ALA A 217 16.08 2.70 -3.15
N TYR A 218 16.84 2.43 -4.20
CA TYR A 218 18.11 1.72 -4.11
C TYR A 218 19.18 2.41 -4.94
N GLU A 219 20.42 2.25 -4.48
CA GLU A 219 21.63 2.64 -5.20
C GLU A 219 22.29 1.42 -5.82
N LYS A 220 22.75 1.54 -7.06
CA LYS A 220 23.55 0.53 -7.77
C LYS A 220 24.41 1.22 -8.83
N GLU A 221 25.71 1.26 -8.57
CA GLU A 221 26.68 2.03 -9.37
C GLU A 221 26.65 1.72 -10.87
N SER A 222 26.38 0.45 -11.23
CA SER A 222 26.34 0.04 -12.64
C SER A 222 25.08 0.45 -13.40
N GLU A 223 24.12 1.11 -12.76
CA GLU A 223 22.89 1.59 -13.40
C GLU A 223 22.98 3.07 -13.79
N PRO A 224 22.12 3.59 -14.66
CA PRO A 224 22.08 5.02 -14.98
C PRO A 224 21.93 5.92 -13.73
N LEU A 225 22.54 7.11 -13.80
CA LEU A 225 22.33 8.19 -12.84
C LEU A 225 20.90 8.73 -13.00
N ARG A 226 20.12 8.77 -11.91
CA ARG A 226 18.71 9.19 -11.95
C ARG A 226 18.37 10.19 -10.87
N HIS A 227 17.48 11.11 -11.20
CA HIS A 227 16.69 11.84 -10.23
C HIS A 227 15.60 10.91 -9.69
N LEU A 228 15.77 10.47 -8.44
CA LEU A 228 14.79 9.69 -7.70
C LEU A 228 14.05 10.60 -6.75
N ALA A 229 12.73 10.45 -6.66
CA ALA A 229 11.97 11.12 -5.63
C ALA A 229 10.61 10.47 -5.37
N MET A 230 10.13 10.63 -4.14
CA MET A 230 8.87 10.08 -3.63
C MET A 230 8.10 11.19 -2.93
N TRP A 231 6.81 11.26 -3.22
CA TRP A 231 5.84 12.16 -2.62
C TRP A 231 4.69 11.35 -2.08
N ASP A 232 4.17 11.80 -0.94
CA ASP A 232 2.92 11.30 -0.41
C ASP A 232 2.02 12.45 -0.02
N GLY A 233 0.74 12.15 0.05
CA GLY A 233 -0.33 13.04 0.45
C GLY A 233 -1.60 12.23 0.60
N PHE A 234 -2.73 12.90 0.73
CA PHE A 234 -4.02 12.24 0.75
C PHE A 234 -5.09 13.24 0.35
N ASP A 235 -5.77 12.95 -0.75
CA ASP A 235 -6.96 13.71 -1.15
C ASP A 235 -7.93 12.84 -1.95
N SER A 236 -9.20 13.25 -1.95
CA SER A 236 -10.23 12.65 -2.78
C SER A 236 -10.19 13.24 -4.19
N LEU A 237 -10.52 12.41 -5.17
CA LEU A 237 -10.74 12.75 -6.55
C LEU A 237 -12.23 12.63 -6.85
N GLY A 238 -12.76 13.56 -7.63
CA GLY A 238 -14.14 13.54 -8.07
C GLY A 238 -14.39 14.41 -9.29
N PRO A 239 -15.63 14.46 -9.78
CA PRO A 239 -15.98 15.26 -10.95
C PRO A 239 -15.58 16.72 -10.75
N ARG A 240 -14.70 17.24 -11.63
CA ARG A 240 -14.12 18.60 -11.62
C ARG A 240 -13.03 18.86 -10.57
N GLU A 241 -12.62 17.84 -9.82
CA GLU A 241 -11.46 17.90 -8.93
C GLU A 241 -10.26 17.27 -9.65
N ASP A 242 -9.11 17.93 -9.60
CA ASP A 242 -7.85 17.37 -10.09
C ASP A 242 -6.78 17.41 -9.00
N GLN A 243 -5.92 16.38 -8.99
CA GLN A 243 -4.73 16.40 -8.16
C GLN A 243 -3.54 16.78 -9.04
N VAL A 244 -2.88 17.89 -8.70
CA VAL A 244 -1.69 18.36 -9.41
C VAL A 244 -0.46 18.28 -8.51
N ILE A 245 0.49 17.44 -8.90
CA ILE A 245 1.75 17.24 -8.18
C ILE A 245 2.87 17.85 -9.02
N ARG A 246 3.55 18.87 -8.48
CA ARG A 246 4.61 19.62 -9.16
C ARG A 246 5.98 19.27 -8.59
N LEU A 247 6.81 18.68 -9.42
CA LEU A 247 8.17 18.30 -9.09
C LEU A 247 9.10 19.28 -9.79
N ARG A 248 9.89 20.03 -9.02
CA ARG A 248 10.89 20.97 -9.54
C ARG A 248 12.30 20.50 -9.22
N GLY A 249 13.28 21.05 -9.93
CA GLY A 249 14.71 20.80 -9.67
C GLY A 249 15.18 19.41 -10.09
N LEU A 250 14.63 18.84 -11.17
CA LEU A 250 15.04 17.56 -11.75
C LEU A 250 15.59 17.86 -13.15
N ARG A 251 16.91 18.02 -13.32
CA ARG A 251 17.49 18.38 -14.63
C ARG A 251 17.73 17.12 -15.47
N PHE A 252 16.98 16.94 -16.54
CA PHE A 252 17.08 15.78 -17.43
C PHE A 252 17.21 16.18 -18.91
N PRO A 253 18.00 15.44 -19.71
CA PRO A 253 18.22 15.76 -21.12
C PRO A 253 16.99 15.43 -21.97
N ALA A 254 16.99 15.95 -23.21
CA ALA A 254 16.04 15.47 -24.21
C ALA A 254 16.29 13.97 -24.49
N GLY A 255 15.21 13.20 -24.65
CA GLY A 255 15.30 11.76 -24.82
C GLY A 255 15.62 10.96 -23.55
N ALA A 256 15.63 11.58 -22.36
CA ALA A 256 15.80 10.87 -21.09
C ALA A 256 14.74 9.77 -20.92
N GLY A 257 15.17 8.61 -20.37
CA GLY A 257 14.27 7.60 -19.87
C GLY A 257 13.70 8.00 -18.51
N GLY A 258 12.57 7.42 -18.15
CA GLY A 258 12.03 7.62 -16.81
C GLY A 258 10.69 6.97 -16.58
N ARG A 259 10.38 6.74 -15.31
CA ARG A 259 9.16 6.11 -14.83
C ARG A 259 8.50 6.96 -13.76
N ALA A 260 7.18 6.85 -13.67
CA ALA A 260 6.42 7.33 -12.53
C ALA A 260 5.55 6.21 -11.98
N GLY A 261 5.46 6.11 -10.66
CA GLY A 261 4.52 5.22 -10.00
C GLY A 261 3.46 5.97 -9.22
N LEU A 262 2.25 5.42 -9.18
CA LEU A 262 1.07 5.98 -8.53
C LEU A 262 0.54 4.98 -7.50
N VAL A 263 0.11 5.47 -6.34
CA VAL A 263 -0.73 4.72 -5.38
C VAL A 263 -2.05 5.44 -5.25
N ALA A 264 -3.12 4.73 -5.57
CA ALA A 264 -4.48 5.26 -5.53
C ALA A 264 -5.47 4.20 -5.04
N TYR A 265 -6.65 4.66 -4.65
CA TYR A 265 -7.68 3.86 -4.02
C TYR A 265 -9.03 4.12 -4.68
N ASN A 266 -9.86 3.09 -4.68
CA ASN A 266 -11.20 3.05 -5.23
C ASN A 266 -11.30 3.38 -6.74
N GLY A 267 -10.29 3.01 -7.52
CA GLY A 267 -10.40 2.91 -8.98
C GLY A 267 -10.99 1.57 -9.40
N ASP A 268 -11.97 1.56 -10.29
CA ASP A 268 -12.62 0.33 -10.74
C ASP A 268 -12.27 -0.04 -12.18
N ARG A 269 -11.88 -1.30 -12.41
CA ARG A 269 -11.49 -1.76 -13.75
C ARG A 269 -12.62 -1.65 -14.77
N GLY A 270 -12.43 -0.81 -15.78
CA GLY A 270 -13.40 -0.59 -16.86
C GLY A 270 -14.28 0.65 -16.64
N SER A 271 -14.11 1.39 -15.54
CA SER A 271 -14.80 2.64 -15.24
C SER A 271 -14.10 3.86 -15.86
N ARG A 272 -14.02 3.88 -17.19
CA ARG A 272 -13.30 4.92 -17.94
C ARG A 272 -13.66 6.36 -17.55
N GLY A 273 -12.67 7.24 -17.65
CA GLY A 273 -12.81 8.70 -17.52
C GLY A 273 -11.76 9.33 -16.60
N ASP A 274 -10.98 8.51 -15.91
CA ASP A 274 -9.80 8.92 -15.18
C ASP A 274 -8.55 8.92 -16.09
N SER A 275 -7.57 9.76 -15.75
CA SER A 275 -6.32 9.86 -16.52
C SER A 275 -5.19 10.45 -15.68
N LEU A 276 -3.97 9.96 -15.92
CA LEU A 276 -2.74 10.54 -15.41
C LEU A 276 -1.98 11.19 -16.58
N THR A 277 -1.70 12.48 -16.47
CA THR A 277 -0.95 13.23 -17.48
C THR A 277 0.34 13.79 -16.90
N VAL A 278 1.38 13.89 -17.72
CA VAL A 278 2.65 14.51 -17.37
C VAL A 278 3.00 15.66 -18.33
N SER A 279 3.58 16.73 -17.81
CA SER A 279 4.16 17.82 -18.59
C SER A 279 5.50 18.25 -18.00
N THR A 280 6.44 18.67 -18.86
CA THR A 280 7.71 19.29 -18.44
C THR A 280 7.64 20.82 -18.37
N GLY A 281 6.44 21.40 -18.56
CA GLY A 281 6.25 22.83 -18.82
C GLY A 281 6.66 23.26 -20.23
N ARG A 282 7.15 22.33 -21.07
CA ARG A 282 7.46 22.54 -22.48
C ARG A 282 6.54 21.71 -23.37
N GLY A 283 5.68 22.37 -24.14
CA GLY A 283 4.65 21.72 -24.94
C GLY A 283 3.43 21.28 -24.11
N GLY A 284 2.50 20.57 -24.74
CA GLY A 284 1.27 20.10 -24.10
C GLY A 284 1.48 18.91 -23.17
N PRO A 285 0.57 18.69 -22.21
CA PRO A 285 0.57 17.50 -21.35
C PRO A 285 0.41 16.22 -22.18
N THR A 286 1.04 15.14 -21.74
CA THR A 286 0.95 13.81 -22.35
C THR A 286 0.26 12.85 -21.39
N ALA A 287 -0.81 12.20 -21.83
CA ALA A 287 -1.42 11.11 -21.07
C ALA A 287 -0.47 9.92 -20.98
N LEU A 288 -0.31 9.40 -19.76
CA LEU A 288 0.41 8.17 -19.46
C LEU A 288 -0.55 6.98 -19.54
N GLY A 289 0.00 5.81 -19.82
CA GLY A 289 -0.77 4.58 -19.93
C GLY A 289 -0.08 3.54 -20.81
N ASP A 290 -0.44 2.29 -20.59
CA ASP A 290 0.09 1.11 -21.26
C ASP A 290 -1.02 0.05 -21.43
N ARG A 291 -0.65 -1.22 -21.63
CA ARG A 291 -1.62 -2.32 -21.80
C ARG A 291 -2.33 -2.67 -20.49
N ALA A 292 -1.67 -2.57 -19.35
CA ALA A 292 -2.26 -2.87 -18.05
C ALA A 292 -3.14 -1.69 -17.57
N ASN A 293 -2.75 -0.46 -17.91
CA ASN A 293 -3.39 0.78 -17.49
C ASN A 293 -3.73 1.64 -18.73
N PRO A 294 -4.89 1.41 -19.38
CA PRO A 294 -5.33 2.23 -20.50
C PRO A 294 -5.37 3.71 -20.13
N ARG A 295 -5.09 4.60 -21.10
CA ARG A 295 -4.90 6.04 -20.85
C ARG A 295 -6.14 6.78 -20.32
N ASP A 296 -7.31 6.19 -20.51
CA ASP A 296 -8.62 6.67 -20.08
C ASP A 296 -9.22 5.82 -18.94
N ASP A 297 -8.42 4.94 -18.32
CA ASP A 297 -8.78 3.99 -17.24
C ASP A 297 -7.48 3.59 -16.51
N VAL A 298 -6.78 4.57 -15.92
CA VAL A 298 -5.52 4.39 -15.18
C VAL A 298 -5.71 4.04 -13.70
N LEU A 299 -6.90 4.29 -13.15
CA LEU A 299 -7.36 3.87 -11.81
C LEU A 299 -8.23 2.63 -11.98
N ASN A 300 -7.62 1.51 -12.33
CA ASN A 300 -8.33 0.34 -12.86
C ASN A 300 -8.05 -0.96 -12.09
N SER A 301 -7.83 -0.83 -10.79
CA SER A 301 -7.63 -1.92 -9.84
C SER A 301 -6.45 -2.82 -10.21
N THR A 302 -5.28 -2.23 -10.46
CA THR A 302 -4.07 -2.94 -10.88
C THR A 302 -2.93 -2.81 -9.89
N ILE A 303 -2.07 -3.83 -9.93
CA ILE A 303 -0.71 -3.74 -9.42
C ILE A 303 0.20 -4.15 -10.57
N SER A 304 0.75 -3.16 -11.28
CA SER A 304 1.50 -3.39 -12.53
C SER A 304 2.87 -2.69 -12.59
N GLU A 305 3.73 -3.21 -13.48
CA GLU A 305 5.08 -2.69 -13.78
C GLU A 305 5.29 -2.70 -15.31
N PRO A 306 6.07 -1.76 -15.90
CA PRO A 306 6.28 -1.67 -17.35
C PRO A 306 7.09 -2.79 -18.01
N ALA A 307 7.60 -3.76 -17.25
CA ALA A 307 8.43 -4.85 -17.75
C ALA A 307 7.84 -6.22 -17.38
N SER A 308 8.02 -7.20 -18.28
CA SER A 308 7.39 -8.53 -18.31
C SER A 308 7.65 -9.46 -17.12
N THR A 309 8.39 -9.03 -16.09
CA THR A 309 8.66 -9.88 -14.93
C THR A 309 7.68 -9.54 -13.81
N ALA A 310 6.56 -10.25 -13.78
CA ALA A 310 5.58 -10.14 -12.71
C ALA A 310 6.27 -10.23 -11.33
N MET A 311 6.01 -9.25 -10.46
CA MET A 311 6.33 -9.34 -9.05
C MET A 311 5.46 -10.43 -8.41
N LYS A 312 6.05 -11.26 -7.56
CA LYS A 312 5.27 -12.23 -6.80
C LYS A 312 4.41 -11.49 -5.79
N ARG A 313 3.14 -11.91 -5.71
CA ARG A 313 2.15 -11.44 -4.74
C ARG A 313 1.34 -12.63 -4.28
N VAL A 314 0.88 -12.60 -3.04
CA VAL A 314 -0.04 -13.62 -2.53
C VAL A 314 -1.18 -12.92 -1.78
N PRO A 315 -2.42 -12.98 -2.30
CA PRO A 315 -2.82 -13.52 -3.60
C PRO A 315 -2.29 -12.65 -4.76
N ALA A 316 -2.20 -13.23 -5.96
CA ALA A 316 -1.74 -12.54 -7.18
C ALA A 316 -2.90 -12.14 -8.10
N TYR A 317 -4.02 -11.63 -7.55
CA TYR A 317 -5.18 -11.25 -8.38
C TYR A 317 -4.83 -10.13 -9.37
N PRO A 318 -5.05 -10.30 -10.70
CA PRO A 318 -4.87 -9.20 -11.66
C PRO A 318 -5.83 -8.02 -11.45
N ASN A 319 -7.02 -8.25 -10.89
CA ASN A 319 -7.92 -7.19 -10.44
C ASN A 319 -7.93 -7.16 -8.90
N THR A 320 -7.47 -6.04 -8.32
CA THR A 320 -7.40 -5.83 -6.87
C THR A 320 -8.70 -5.31 -6.26
N LEU A 321 -9.69 -4.96 -7.10
CA LEU A 321 -11.00 -4.42 -6.72
C LEU A 321 -10.89 -3.17 -5.84
N GLY A 322 -10.26 -2.13 -6.38
CA GLY A 322 -10.19 -0.80 -5.79
C GLY A 322 -8.84 -0.40 -5.19
N TYR A 323 -7.74 -1.11 -5.49
CA TYR A 323 -6.41 -0.70 -5.03
C TYR A 323 -5.41 -0.63 -6.20
N ASP A 324 -4.93 0.56 -6.50
CA ASP A 324 -4.03 0.82 -7.60
C ASP A 324 -2.62 1.06 -7.07
N SER A 325 -1.67 0.32 -7.63
CA SER A 325 -0.27 0.58 -7.41
C SER A 325 0.50 0.22 -8.67
N ASP A 326 0.68 1.21 -9.51
CA ASP A 326 1.12 1.03 -10.89
C ASP A 326 2.32 1.89 -11.21
N VAL A 327 3.14 1.39 -12.13
CA VAL A 327 4.30 2.10 -12.63
C VAL A 327 4.17 2.22 -14.13
N LEU A 328 4.36 3.45 -14.63
CA LEU A 328 4.20 3.82 -16.03
C LEU A 328 5.50 4.43 -16.55
N GLU A 329 5.87 4.07 -17.77
CA GLU A 329 6.95 4.74 -18.49
C GLU A 329 6.52 6.16 -18.86
N LEU A 330 7.38 7.14 -18.57
CA LEU A 330 7.15 8.54 -18.94
C LEU A 330 7.30 8.75 -20.45
N GLY A 331 8.22 8.01 -21.08
CA GLY A 331 8.42 7.93 -22.52
C GLY A 331 8.32 9.29 -23.24
N LYS A 332 7.35 9.40 -24.17
CA LYS A 332 7.13 10.62 -24.96
C LYS A 332 6.80 11.86 -24.12
N GLY A 333 6.31 11.70 -22.89
CA GLY A 333 5.94 12.80 -21.99
C GLY A 333 7.12 13.64 -21.52
N ILE A 334 8.34 13.08 -21.51
CA ILE A 334 9.57 13.79 -21.09
C ILE A 334 10.59 13.97 -22.22
N ARG A 335 10.25 13.59 -23.46
CA ARG A 335 11.17 13.57 -24.61
C ARG A 335 11.88 14.89 -24.89
N ARG A 336 11.29 16.03 -24.49
CA ARG A 336 11.83 17.37 -24.75
C ARG A 336 12.87 17.82 -23.71
N GLY A 337 13.14 17.00 -22.69
CA GLY A 337 13.96 17.38 -21.54
C GLY A 337 13.27 18.45 -20.68
N GLY A 338 13.93 18.83 -19.60
CA GLY A 338 13.40 19.84 -18.67
C GLY A 338 14.10 19.85 -17.33
N ASP A 339 13.55 20.67 -16.43
CA ASP A 339 13.96 20.83 -15.04
C ASP A 339 12.80 20.58 -14.04
N GLN A 340 11.63 20.24 -14.57
CA GLN A 340 10.41 20.01 -13.81
C GLN A 340 9.52 18.95 -14.45
N LEU A 341 8.66 18.34 -13.63
CA LEU A 341 7.56 17.49 -14.04
C LEU A 341 6.29 17.94 -13.30
N THR A 342 5.19 18.07 -14.03
CA THR A 342 3.86 18.27 -13.44
C THR A 342 3.00 17.08 -13.80
N PHE A 343 2.58 16.34 -12.78
CA PHE A 343 1.59 15.30 -12.92
C PHE A 343 0.22 15.85 -12.59
N ARG A 344 -0.76 15.51 -13.41
CA ARG A 344 -2.16 15.82 -13.17
C ARG A 344 -2.98 14.55 -13.28
N LEU A 345 -3.62 14.19 -12.17
CA LEU A 345 -4.55 13.08 -12.06
C LEU A 345 -5.97 13.60 -11.99
N VAL A 346 -6.87 12.97 -12.74
CA VAL A 346 -8.30 13.28 -12.76
C VAL A 346 -9.06 11.98 -12.62
N SER A 347 -10.18 11.99 -11.92
CA SER A 347 -11.22 10.96 -11.99
C SER A 347 -12.57 11.61 -12.27
N GLN A 348 -13.24 11.21 -13.35
CA GLN A 348 -14.53 11.80 -13.74
C GLN A 348 -15.74 11.02 -13.26
N ARG A 349 -15.61 9.71 -13.05
CA ARG A 349 -16.72 8.81 -12.71
C ARG A 349 -16.55 8.17 -11.35
N ASP A 350 -15.33 7.74 -11.03
CA ASP A 350 -15.04 7.07 -9.78
C ASP A 350 -14.75 8.09 -8.69
N ALA A 351 -15.34 7.86 -7.51
CA ALA A 351 -14.84 8.48 -6.31
C ALA A 351 -13.54 7.77 -5.96
N ALA A 352 -12.40 8.40 -6.18
CA ALA A 352 -11.09 7.79 -5.94
C ALA A 352 -10.29 8.61 -4.93
N TRP A 353 -9.22 8.04 -4.40
CA TRP A 353 -8.27 8.75 -3.54
C TRP A 353 -6.87 8.53 -4.06
N VAL A 354 -6.00 9.50 -3.90
CA VAL A 354 -4.59 9.40 -4.30
C VAL A 354 -3.70 9.61 -3.09
N GLY A 355 -2.70 8.75 -2.97
CA GLY A 355 -1.92 8.61 -1.76
C GLY A 355 -0.42 8.84 -1.90
N ALA A 356 0.16 8.39 -3.01
CA ALA A 356 1.59 8.53 -3.24
C ALA A 356 1.93 8.59 -4.74
N LEU A 357 3.02 9.27 -5.04
CA LEU A 357 3.62 9.34 -6.37
C LEU A 357 5.13 9.21 -6.22
N PHE A 358 5.78 8.44 -7.07
CA PHE A 358 7.24 8.46 -7.18
C PHE A 358 7.70 8.64 -8.63
N THR A 359 8.93 9.11 -8.80
CA THR A 359 9.57 9.21 -10.11
C THR A 359 11.02 8.75 -10.06
N ALA A 360 11.46 8.10 -11.12
CA ALA A 360 12.86 7.83 -11.41
C ALA A 360 13.14 8.29 -12.85
N VAL A 361 13.96 9.33 -13.03
CA VAL A 361 14.23 9.94 -14.34
C VAL A 361 15.71 10.04 -14.58
N ASP A 362 16.18 9.59 -15.75
CA ASP A 362 17.59 9.68 -16.10
C ASP A 362 18.07 11.14 -16.04
N ALA A 363 19.14 11.34 -15.28
CA ALA A 363 19.70 12.67 -15.06
C ALA A 363 20.58 13.08 -16.23
N LYS A 364 20.79 14.39 -16.36
CA LYS A 364 21.86 14.89 -17.23
C LYS A 364 23.19 14.59 -16.54
N GLN A 365 24.05 13.81 -17.20
CA GLN A 365 25.44 13.61 -16.78
C GLN A 365 26.20 14.93 -16.79
#